data_AF-A0A1X9SSK7-F1
#
_entry.id   AF-A0A1X9SSK7-F1
#
_cell.length_a   1.000
_cell.length_b   1.000
_cell.length_c   1.000
_cell.angle_alpha   90.00
_cell.angle_beta   90.00
_cell.angle_gamma   90.00
#
_symmetry.space_group_name_H-M   'P 1'
#
loop_
_entity.id
_entity.type
_entity.pdbx_description
1 polymer ?
#
loop_
_entity_poly.entity_id
_entity_poly.type
_entity_poly.pdbx_seq_one_letter_code
_entity_poly.pdbx_strand_id
1 'polypeptide(L)'
;MQKIKAFSLFELVIVMVVIGVLLSITTINFKNDDLARAANQVASHIRYTQFLALTDDKFNPEDKNWTKSRWQIYFTKTVAGKKVLYYSIFSDSGGYSGSPDGKEIAKNPLNPAKVLSVSHAGISTINPTDELDLMEKFNLNDVELLGGCSQSGSTRISFDNLGRPFKGNPKSADNSTHNLITSTCQIRLTHQNGNCIYINLEPITGLISIDKPQIQCKSN
;
A
#
# COMPACT_ATOMS: atom_id res chain seq x y z
N MET A 1 -58.61 -17.25 11.46
CA MET A 1 -58.17 -16.18 12.38
C MET A 1 -56.95 -16.66 13.14
N GLN A 2 -55.79 -16.06 12.86
CA GLN A 2 -54.52 -16.42 13.51
C GLN A 2 -54.43 -15.64 14.83
N LYS A 3 -54.45 -16.32 15.98
CA LYS A 3 -54.29 -15.68 17.29
C LYS A 3 -52.89 -15.08 17.39
N ILE A 4 -52.81 -13.75 17.49
CA ILE A 4 -51.57 -13.07 17.89
C ILE A 4 -51.39 -13.36 19.38
N LYS A 5 -50.38 -14.16 19.73
CA LYS A 5 -50.00 -14.40 21.13
C LYS A 5 -49.31 -13.16 21.66
N ALA A 6 -49.93 -12.51 22.65
CA ALA A 6 -49.32 -11.38 23.35
C ALA A 6 -48.22 -11.87 24.29
N PHE A 7 -47.10 -11.16 24.29
CA PHE A 7 -45.96 -11.43 25.16
C PHE A 7 -46.33 -11.09 26.62
N SER A 8 -46.00 -11.97 27.56
CA SER A 8 -46.26 -11.70 28.99
C SER A 8 -45.25 -10.70 29.55
N LEU A 9 -45.70 -9.83 30.47
CA LEU A 9 -44.82 -8.90 31.21
C LEU A 9 -43.68 -9.64 31.94
N PHE A 10 -43.95 -10.85 32.44
CA PHE A 10 -42.93 -11.67 33.10
C PHE A 10 -41.87 -12.19 32.12
N GLU A 11 -42.31 -12.57 30.92
CA GLU A 11 -41.46 -13.06 29.84
C GLU A 11 -40.52 -11.93 29.35
N LEU A 12 -41.01 -10.67 29.35
CA LEU A 12 -40.21 -9.49 29.05
C LEU A 12 -39.07 -9.29 30.05
N VAL A 13 -39.35 -9.42 31.33
CA VAL A 13 -38.34 -9.26 32.39
C VAL A 13 -37.24 -10.31 32.26
N ILE A 14 -37.61 -11.57 31.99
CA ILE A 14 -36.63 -12.64 31.78
C ILE A 14 -35.75 -12.33 30.57
N VAL A 15 -36.32 -11.90 29.45
CA VAL A 15 -35.54 -11.54 28.25
C VAL A 15 -34.57 -10.41 28.53
N MET A 16 -34.97 -9.39 29.29
CA MET A 16 -34.07 -8.28 29.66
C MET A 16 -32.92 -8.75 30.56
N VAL A 17 -33.18 -9.60 31.54
CA VAL A 17 -32.14 -10.16 32.41
C VAL A 17 -31.16 -11.01 31.59
N VAL A 18 -31.67 -11.86 30.70
CA VAL A 18 -30.83 -12.71 29.82
C VAL A 18 -29.97 -11.86 28.89
N ILE A 19 -30.52 -10.83 28.26
CA ILE A 19 -29.75 -9.90 27.42
C ILE A 19 -28.70 -9.16 28.27
N GLY A 20 -29.03 -8.73 29.49
CA GLY A 20 -28.08 -8.09 30.40
C GLY A 20 -26.89 -8.98 30.75
N VAL A 21 -27.14 -10.26 31.05
CA VAL A 21 -26.09 -11.25 31.31
C VAL A 21 -25.24 -11.47 30.05
N LEU A 22 -25.87 -11.66 28.89
CA LEU A 22 -25.15 -11.83 27.62
C LEU A 22 -24.27 -10.62 27.28
N LEU A 23 -24.76 -9.40 27.47
CA LEU A 23 -24.00 -8.19 27.22
C LEU A 23 -22.84 -8.01 28.21
N SER A 24 -22.99 -8.47 29.46
CA SER A 24 -21.94 -8.40 30.49
C SER A 24 -20.74 -9.31 30.20
N ILE A 25 -20.96 -10.43 29.50
CA ILE A 25 -19.89 -11.38 29.15
C ILE A 25 -19.28 -11.10 27.76
N THR A 26 -19.97 -10.34 26.90
CA THR A 26 -19.43 -9.97 25.59
C THR A 26 -18.37 -8.88 25.72
N THR A 27 -17.12 -9.22 25.44
CA THR A 27 -16.06 -8.24 25.19
C THR A 27 -15.92 -8.05 23.68
N ILE A 28 -16.28 -6.86 23.17
CA ILE A 28 -16.02 -6.51 21.76
C ILE A 28 -14.57 -6.06 21.67
N ASN A 29 -13.66 -6.99 21.37
CA ASN A 29 -12.27 -6.66 21.14
C ASN A 29 -12.11 -6.12 19.70
N PHE A 30 -12.23 -4.80 19.54
CA PHE A 30 -11.76 -4.11 18.35
C PHE A 30 -10.23 -4.19 18.32
N LYS A 31 -9.68 -5.35 17.94
CA LYS A 31 -8.26 -5.44 17.62
C LYS A 31 -8.01 -4.54 16.41
N ASN A 32 -7.54 -3.32 16.68
CA ASN A 32 -6.96 -2.44 15.69
C ASN A 32 -5.67 -3.10 15.21
N ASP A 33 -5.78 -3.91 14.15
CA ASP A 33 -4.63 -4.51 13.51
C ASP A 33 -4.03 -3.50 12.55
N ASP A 34 -3.17 -2.62 13.09
CA ASP A 34 -2.44 -1.60 12.33
C ASP A 34 -1.68 -2.21 11.15
N LEU A 35 -1.11 -3.42 11.31
CA LEU A 35 -0.44 -4.15 10.24
C LEU A 35 -1.43 -4.54 9.14
N ALA A 36 -2.57 -5.14 9.48
CA ALA A 36 -3.57 -5.51 8.49
C ALA A 36 -4.12 -4.27 7.75
N ARG A 37 -4.36 -3.15 8.46
CA ARG A 37 -4.81 -1.91 7.82
C ARG A 37 -3.75 -1.31 6.90
N ALA A 38 -2.50 -1.25 7.35
CA ALA A 38 -1.38 -0.79 6.54
C ALA A 38 -1.20 -1.67 5.29
N ALA A 39 -1.25 -2.99 5.44
CA ALA A 39 -1.13 -3.94 4.34
C ALA A 39 -2.25 -3.79 3.31
N ASN A 40 -3.50 -3.66 3.76
CA ASN A 40 -4.63 -3.42 2.87
C ASN A 40 -4.49 -2.08 2.13
N GLN A 41 -4.07 -1.02 2.81
CA GLN A 41 -3.85 0.29 2.19
C GLN A 41 -2.75 0.22 1.12
N VAL A 42 -1.59 -0.33 1.48
CA VAL A 42 -0.46 -0.50 0.54
C VAL A 42 -0.86 -1.39 -0.64
N ALA A 43 -1.51 -2.53 -0.40
CA ALA A 43 -1.99 -3.42 -1.45
C ALA A 43 -2.98 -2.73 -2.39
N SER A 44 -3.92 -1.95 -1.86
CA SER A 44 -4.88 -1.17 -2.65
C SER A 44 -4.16 -0.15 -3.54
N HIS A 45 -3.15 0.53 -3.01
CA HIS A 45 -2.38 1.50 -3.76
C HIS A 45 -1.43 0.87 -4.78
N ILE A 46 -0.88 -0.33 -4.53
CA ILE A 46 -0.15 -1.08 -5.57
C ILE A 46 -1.08 -1.47 -6.72
N ARG A 47 -2.30 -1.95 -6.42
CA ARG A 47 -3.33 -2.22 -7.46
C ARG A 47 -3.67 -0.96 -8.24
N TYR A 48 -3.79 0.18 -7.56
CA TYR A 48 -4.03 1.46 -8.21
C TYR A 48 -2.87 1.89 -9.11
N THR A 49 -1.62 1.73 -8.67
CA THR A 49 -0.45 1.98 -9.53
C THR A 49 -0.43 1.08 -10.76
N GLN A 50 -0.76 -0.21 -10.60
CA GLN A 50 -0.91 -1.13 -11.73
C GLN A 50 -2.02 -0.67 -12.68
N PHE A 51 -3.17 -0.26 -12.15
CA PHE A 51 -4.27 0.28 -12.93
C PHE A 51 -3.89 1.54 -13.71
N LEU A 52 -3.13 2.46 -13.10
CA LEU A 52 -2.61 3.64 -13.79
C LEU A 52 -1.69 3.23 -14.94
N ALA A 53 -0.82 2.23 -14.75
CA ALA A 53 0.03 1.72 -15.82
C ALA A 53 -0.76 1.12 -17.00
N LEU A 54 -1.89 0.46 -16.72
CA LEU A 54 -2.76 -0.12 -17.74
C LEU A 54 -3.60 0.92 -18.49
N THR A 55 -3.96 2.04 -17.85
CA THR A 55 -4.87 3.05 -18.40
C THR A 55 -4.17 4.26 -19.00
N ASP A 56 -3.01 4.61 -18.49
CA ASP A 56 -2.17 5.71 -18.94
C ASP A 56 -0.85 5.13 -19.47
N ASP A 57 -0.94 4.56 -20.68
CA ASP A 57 0.16 3.88 -21.35
C ASP A 57 1.31 4.86 -21.63
N LYS A 58 2.48 4.57 -21.05
CA LYS A 58 3.72 5.32 -21.24
C LYS A 58 4.58 4.79 -22.38
N PHE A 59 4.16 3.75 -23.07
CA PHE A 59 4.87 3.19 -24.21
C PHE A 59 4.97 4.24 -25.32
N ASN A 60 6.20 4.59 -25.68
CA ASN A 60 6.47 5.43 -26.82
C ASN A 60 7.70 4.90 -27.57
N PRO A 61 7.54 4.29 -28.76
CA PRO A 61 8.67 3.74 -29.51
C PRO A 61 9.64 4.83 -30.02
N GLU A 62 9.22 6.09 -30.08
CA GLU A 62 10.04 7.21 -30.53
C GLU A 62 10.94 7.79 -29.41
N ASP A 63 10.58 7.57 -28.14
CA ASP A 63 11.37 8.04 -26.99
C ASP A 63 12.15 6.90 -26.34
N LYS A 64 13.47 6.88 -26.52
CA LYS A 64 14.36 5.86 -25.90
C LYS A 64 14.24 5.78 -24.37
N ASN A 65 13.76 6.82 -23.72
CA ASN A 65 13.62 6.90 -22.26
C ASN A 65 12.19 6.64 -21.76
N TRP A 66 11.24 6.28 -22.62
CA TRP A 66 9.83 6.08 -22.24
C TRP A 66 9.66 5.12 -21.05
N THR A 67 10.54 4.12 -20.93
CA THR A 67 10.54 3.11 -19.85
C THR A 67 10.76 3.72 -18.46
N LYS A 68 11.38 4.90 -18.40
CA LYS A 68 11.67 5.63 -17.16
C LYS A 68 10.43 6.33 -16.60
N SER A 69 9.43 6.62 -17.44
CA SER A 69 8.14 7.20 -17.04
C SER A 69 7.13 6.20 -16.49
N ARG A 70 7.48 4.91 -16.31
CA ARG A 70 6.54 3.93 -15.76
C ARG A 70 5.92 4.41 -14.44
N TRP A 71 4.62 4.18 -14.31
CA TRP A 71 3.92 4.36 -13.05
C TRP A 71 4.56 3.49 -11.97
N GLN A 72 4.92 4.13 -10.87
CA GLN A 72 5.69 3.51 -9.80
C GLN A 72 5.13 3.89 -8.42
N ILE A 73 5.26 2.94 -7.50
CA ILE A 73 5.12 3.18 -6.06
C ILE A 73 6.52 3.18 -5.45
N TYR A 74 6.83 4.24 -4.69
CA TYR A 74 8.13 4.42 -4.06
C TYR A 74 8.00 4.60 -2.56
N PHE A 75 8.56 3.66 -1.80
CA PHE A 75 8.67 3.77 -0.34
C PHE A 75 9.91 4.58 0.06
N THR A 76 9.71 5.79 0.55
CA THR A 76 10.79 6.64 1.06
C THR A 76 11.06 6.33 2.51
N LYS A 77 12.30 5.93 2.81
CA LYS A 77 12.74 5.53 4.16
C LYS A 77 13.61 6.58 4.86
N THR A 78 14.12 7.55 4.11
CA THR A 78 15.02 8.58 4.63
C THR A 78 14.91 9.86 3.80
N VAL A 79 14.84 11.01 4.48
CA VAL A 79 14.91 12.34 3.86
C VAL A 79 15.91 13.18 4.65
N ALA A 80 16.91 13.76 3.98
CA ALA A 80 17.94 14.59 4.60
C ALA A 80 18.60 13.94 5.84
N GLY A 81 18.87 12.63 5.77
CA GLY A 81 19.49 11.86 6.86
C GLY A 81 18.56 11.49 8.02
N LYS A 82 17.28 11.90 7.99
CA LYS A 82 16.28 11.54 9.00
C LYS A 82 15.45 10.35 8.54
N LYS A 83 15.21 9.40 9.44
CA LYS A 83 14.30 8.27 9.21
C LYS A 83 12.87 8.79 9.01
N VAL A 84 12.25 8.36 7.93
CA VAL A 84 10.84 8.58 7.58
C VAL A 84 10.30 7.27 7.01
N LEU A 85 8.98 7.12 6.89
CA LEU A 85 8.42 5.97 6.18
C LEU A 85 7.08 6.34 5.57
N TYR A 86 7.12 6.72 4.31
CA TYR A 86 5.92 6.98 3.52
C TYR A 86 6.12 6.42 2.11
N TYR A 87 5.09 6.49 1.29
CA TYR A 87 5.23 6.20 -0.13
C TYR A 87 4.54 7.22 -1.01
N SER A 88 5.01 7.29 -2.25
CA SER A 88 4.46 8.15 -3.28
C SER A 88 4.13 7.32 -4.52
N ILE A 89 3.06 7.70 -5.24
CA ILE A 89 2.69 7.11 -6.53
C ILE A 89 2.81 8.19 -7.61
N PHE A 90 3.65 7.95 -8.62
CA PHE A 90 3.96 8.93 -9.65
C PHE A 90 4.44 8.26 -10.95
N SER A 91 4.46 9.04 -12.02
CA SER A 91 5.08 8.70 -13.31
C SER A 91 6.12 9.77 -13.61
N ASP A 92 7.41 9.41 -13.65
CA ASP A 92 8.53 10.32 -13.87
C ASP A 92 8.57 10.79 -15.33
N SER A 93 7.79 11.81 -15.66
CA SER A 93 7.55 12.34 -17.00
C SER A 93 7.89 13.82 -17.06
N GLY A 94 9.10 14.14 -17.51
CA GLY A 94 9.58 15.53 -17.51
C GLY A 94 11.01 15.70 -17.02
N GLY A 95 11.94 14.96 -17.63
CA GLY A 95 13.38 15.03 -17.31
C GLY A 95 13.93 13.78 -16.64
N TYR A 96 13.07 12.80 -16.30
CA TYR A 96 13.48 11.49 -15.81
C TYR A 96 14.35 11.60 -14.55
N SER A 97 13.91 12.44 -13.61
CA SER A 97 14.68 12.81 -12.42
C SER A 97 14.87 11.62 -11.49
N GLY A 98 13.98 10.64 -11.58
CA GLY A 98 13.86 9.49 -10.70
C GLY A 98 13.27 9.85 -9.35
N SER A 99 12.65 11.01 -9.18
CA SER A 99 12.01 11.43 -7.93
C SER A 99 10.63 11.98 -8.25
N PRO A 100 9.65 11.84 -7.33
CA PRO A 100 8.36 12.47 -7.55
C PRO A 100 8.52 13.99 -7.65
N ASP A 101 7.89 14.60 -8.64
CA ASP A 101 7.68 16.06 -8.74
C ASP A 101 6.18 16.34 -8.58
N GLY A 102 5.82 17.51 -8.03
CA GLY A 102 4.44 17.89 -7.75
C GLY A 102 3.46 17.73 -8.93
N LYS A 103 3.93 17.82 -10.18
CA LYS A 103 3.08 17.62 -11.39
C LYS A 103 2.95 16.16 -11.84
N GLU A 104 3.82 15.28 -11.37
CA GLU A 104 3.95 13.89 -11.83
C GLU A 104 3.28 12.88 -10.89
N ILE A 105 2.85 13.34 -9.71
CA ILE A 105 2.23 12.51 -8.68
C ILE A 105 0.77 12.23 -9.03
N ALA A 106 0.36 10.98 -8.85
CA ALA A 106 -1.03 10.56 -9.05
C ALA A 106 -1.97 11.31 -8.11
N LYS A 107 -3.18 11.61 -8.59
CA LYS A 107 -4.28 12.07 -7.73
C LYS A 107 -4.76 10.94 -6.83
N ASN A 108 -5.19 11.29 -5.62
CA ASN A 108 -5.80 10.35 -4.70
C ASN A 108 -7.19 9.95 -5.22
N PRO A 109 -7.47 8.66 -5.47
CA PRO A 109 -8.73 8.22 -6.04
C PRO A 109 -9.93 8.42 -5.09
N LEU A 110 -9.71 8.53 -3.78
CA LEU A 110 -10.76 8.79 -2.78
C LEU A 110 -11.00 10.29 -2.55
N ASN A 111 -9.98 11.12 -2.81
CA ASN A 111 -10.08 12.56 -2.69
C ASN A 111 -9.23 13.24 -3.79
N PRO A 112 -9.80 13.51 -4.98
CA PRO A 112 -9.05 14.03 -6.11
C PRO A 112 -8.44 15.42 -5.92
N ALA A 113 -8.79 16.15 -4.85
CA ALA A 113 -8.13 17.40 -4.48
C ALA A 113 -6.72 17.19 -3.90
N LYS A 114 -6.44 15.97 -3.41
CA LYS A 114 -5.14 15.54 -2.86
C LYS A 114 -4.36 14.69 -3.85
N VAL A 115 -3.05 14.62 -3.68
CA VAL A 115 -2.15 13.74 -4.43
C VAL A 115 -1.62 12.60 -3.56
N LEU A 116 -1.19 11.51 -4.18
CA LEU A 116 -0.65 10.32 -3.51
C LEU A 116 0.82 10.48 -3.19
N SER A 117 1.13 11.44 -2.31
CA SER A 117 2.43 11.63 -1.69
C SER A 117 2.26 12.33 -0.35
N VAL A 118 3.30 12.28 0.49
CA VAL A 118 3.48 13.14 1.66
C VAL A 118 4.35 14.34 1.27
N SER A 119 4.10 15.50 1.88
CA SER A 119 4.91 16.71 1.68
C SER A 119 6.26 16.59 2.39
N HIS A 120 7.34 17.02 1.73
CA HIS A 120 8.67 17.09 2.35
C HIS A 120 9.52 18.17 1.67
N ALA A 121 10.76 18.37 2.15
CA ALA A 121 11.64 19.45 1.70
C ALA A 121 11.89 19.49 0.17
N GLY A 122 11.70 18.38 -0.54
CA GLY A 122 11.86 18.30 -2.00
C GLY A 122 10.56 18.46 -2.80
N ILE A 123 9.39 18.39 -2.15
CA ILE A 123 8.06 18.44 -2.77
C ILE A 123 7.10 19.09 -1.77
N SER A 124 7.06 20.42 -1.75
CA SER A 124 6.33 21.20 -0.74
C SER A 124 5.08 21.92 -1.27
N THR A 125 4.92 22.04 -2.59
CA THR A 125 3.81 22.76 -3.25
C THR A 125 2.62 21.86 -3.60
N ILE A 126 2.52 20.69 -2.96
CA ILE A 126 1.45 19.71 -3.18
C ILE A 126 0.35 19.79 -2.13
N ASN A 127 -0.82 19.24 -2.43
CA ASN A 127 -1.85 18.93 -1.43
C ASN A 127 -1.75 17.44 -1.04
N PRO A 128 -1.04 17.09 0.03
CA PRO A 128 -0.65 15.70 0.32
C PRO A 128 -1.79 14.84 0.86
N THR A 129 -1.60 13.53 0.74
CA THR A 129 -2.37 12.51 1.46
C THR A 129 -1.53 12.06 2.65
N ASP A 130 -1.74 12.67 3.82
CA ASP A 130 -0.92 12.42 5.01
C ASP A 130 -1.07 10.99 5.54
N GLU A 131 -2.17 10.30 5.20
CA GLU A 131 -2.40 8.89 5.54
C GLU A 131 -1.41 7.91 4.87
N LEU A 132 -0.59 8.40 3.94
CA LEU A 132 0.50 7.62 3.34
C LEU A 132 1.75 7.61 4.23
N ASP A 133 1.83 8.43 5.29
CA ASP A 133 2.86 8.30 6.32
C ASP A 133 2.59 7.06 7.16
N LEU A 134 3.30 5.99 6.84
CA LEU A 134 3.14 4.67 7.46
C LEU A 134 3.66 4.63 8.90
N MET A 135 4.63 5.50 9.22
CA MET A 135 5.18 5.62 10.57
C MET A 135 4.15 6.25 11.50
N GLU A 136 3.59 7.40 11.11
CA GLU A 136 2.62 8.12 11.93
C GLU A 136 1.25 7.42 11.95
N LYS A 137 0.79 6.92 10.80
CA LYS A 137 -0.56 6.37 10.68
C LYS A 137 -0.73 4.97 11.28
N PHE A 138 0.29 4.12 11.17
CA PHE A 138 0.19 2.69 11.49
C PHE A 138 1.33 2.17 12.38
N ASN A 139 2.14 3.07 12.97
CA ASN A 139 3.26 2.70 13.83
C ASN A 139 4.22 1.69 13.15
N LEU A 140 4.44 1.83 11.85
CA LEU A 140 5.40 0.99 11.12
C LEU A 140 6.82 1.47 11.39
N ASN A 141 7.72 0.52 11.61
CA ASN A 141 9.14 0.74 11.74
C ASN A 141 9.87 0.54 10.42
N ASP A 142 9.39 -0.35 9.55
CA ASP A 142 10.05 -0.61 8.27
C ASP A 142 9.13 -1.11 7.15
N VAL A 143 9.57 -0.88 5.91
CA VAL A 143 9.09 -1.53 4.67
C VAL A 143 10.30 -2.09 3.93
N GLU A 144 10.23 -3.36 3.55
CA GLU A 144 11.30 -4.05 2.82
C GLU A 144 10.76 -4.79 1.60
N LEU A 145 11.51 -4.69 0.50
CA LEU A 145 11.26 -5.46 -0.73
C LEU A 145 12.20 -6.67 -0.74
N LEU A 146 11.62 -7.85 -0.63
CA LEU A 146 12.28 -9.14 -0.52
C LEU A 146 11.92 -10.04 -1.71
N GLY A 147 12.63 -11.16 -1.86
CA GLY A 147 12.38 -12.10 -2.95
C GLY A 147 12.57 -11.48 -4.33
N GLY A 148 11.60 -11.68 -5.22
CA GLY A 148 11.67 -11.25 -6.63
C GLY A 148 11.85 -9.74 -6.84
N CYS A 149 11.49 -8.90 -5.87
CA CYS A 149 11.64 -7.44 -5.94
C CYS A 149 12.80 -6.88 -5.11
N SER A 150 13.65 -7.73 -4.54
CA SER A 150 14.85 -7.26 -3.85
C SER A 150 15.82 -6.62 -4.86
N GLN A 151 16.20 -5.38 -4.58
CA GLN A 151 17.15 -4.59 -5.36
C GLN A 151 17.94 -3.66 -4.42
N SER A 152 19.27 -3.73 -4.47
CA SER A 152 20.12 -2.85 -3.65
C SER A 152 19.85 -1.38 -3.94
N GLY A 153 19.68 -0.59 -2.88
CA GLY A 153 19.44 0.86 -2.98
C GLY A 153 18.08 1.25 -3.56
N SER A 154 17.12 0.32 -3.69
CA SER A 154 15.80 0.62 -4.21
C SER A 154 14.67 -0.01 -3.42
N THR A 155 13.63 0.78 -3.19
CA THR A 155 12.40 0.43 -2.49
C THR A 155 11.20 0.80 -3.35
N ARG A 156 11.30 0.49 -4.64
CA ARG A 156 10.32 0.86 -5.65
C ARG A 156 9.84 -0.34 -6.43
N ILE A 157 8.56 -0.29 -6.80
CA ILE A 157 7.95 -1.20 -7.75
C ILE A 157 7.31 -0.35 -8.83
N SER A 158 7.57 -0.67 -10.09
CA SER A 158 6.96 -0.01 -11.24
C SER A 158 6.22 -1.01 -12.11
N PHE A 159 5.28 -0.53 -12.92
CA PHE A 159 4.48 -1.37 -13.79
C PHE A 159 4.57 -0.88 -15.23
N ASP A 160 4.57 -1.80 -16.18
CA ASP A 160 4.41 -1.46 -17.59
C ASP A 160 2.93 -1.48 -18.02
N ASN A 161 2.69 -1.17 -19.29
CA ASN A 161 1.37 -1.13 -19.90
C ASN A 161 0.66 -2.49 -20.03
N LEU A 162 1.34 -3.58 -19.65
CA LEU A 162 0.74 -4.90 -19.52
C LEU A 162 0.46 -5.26 -18.06
N GLY A 163 0.73 -4.34 -17.12
CA GLY A 163 0.54 -4.56 -15.69
C GLY A 163 1.61 -5.45 -15.06
N ARG A 164 2.75 -5.69 -15.75
CA ARG A 164 3.83 -6.53 -15.24
C ARG A 164 4.70 -5.73 -14.26
N PRO A 165 5.07 -6.30 -13.10
CA PRO A 165 5.84 -5.58 -12.11
C PRO A 165 7.35 -5.60 -12.40
N PHE A 166 8.02 -4.51 -12.07
CA PHE A 166 9.47 -4.29 -12.20
C PHE A 166 10.04 -3.78 -10.88
N LYS A 167 11.27 -4.17 -10.56
CA LYS A 167 12.01 -3.70 -9.39
C LYS A 167 12.99 -2.57 -9.76
N GLY A 168 13.54 -1.91 -8.76
CA GLY A 168 14.57 -0.90 -8.98
C GLY A 168 14.00 0.45 -9.43
N ASN A 169 14.90 1.42 -9.62
CA ASN A 169 14.54 2.75 -10.10
C ASN A 169 14.42 2.74 -11.63
N PRO A 170 13.24 3.05 -12.22
CA PRO A 170 13.07 3.12 -13.67
C PRO A 170 14.05 4.08 -14.36
N LYS A 171 14.54 5.11 -13.68
CA LYS A 171 15.57 6.03 -14.22
C LYS A 171 16.81 5.31 -14.74
N SER A 172 17.18 4.19 -14.11
CA SER A 172 18.33 3.36 -14.47
C SER A 172 17.97 2.26 -15.49
N ALA A 173 16.75 2.25 -16.04
CA ALA A 173 16.35 1.26 -17.02
C ALA A 173 17.00 1.53 -18.38
N ASP A 174 17.82 0.58 -18.84
CA ASP A 174 18.49 0.63 -20.14
C ASP A 174 17.65 0.03 -21.29
N ASN A 175 16.63 -0.76 -20.96
CA ASN A 175 15.73 -1.39 -21.93
C ASN A 175 14.35 -1.68 -21.32
N SER A 176 13.40 -2.11 -22.15
CA SER A 176 12.00 -2.35 -21.76
C SER A 176 11.80 -3.53 -20.81
N THR A 177 12.77 -4.44 -20.68
CA THR A 177 12.69 -5.60 -19.78
C THR A 177 13.62 -5.52 -18.57
N HIS A 178 14.40 -4.44 -18.44
CA HIS A 178 15.36 -4.25 -17.36
C HIS A 178 14.60 -4.28 -16.02
N ASN A 179 15.01 -5.19 -15.13
CA ASN A 179 14.44 -5.42 -13.79
C ASN A 179 13.00 -5.95 -13.77
N LEU A 180 12.56 -6.62 -14.84
CA LEU A 180 11.30 -7.38 -14.81
C LEU A 180 11.34 -8.39 -13.66
N ILE A 181 10.29 -8.40 -12.83
CA ILE A 181 10.16 -9.35 -11.72
C ILE A 181 9.68 -10.69 -12.29
N THR A 182 10.47 -11.75 -12.08
CA THR A 182 10.23 -13.11 -12.62
C THR A 182 9.92 -14.16 -11.54
N SER A 183 9.94 -13.77 -10.27
CA SER A 183 9.55 -14.58 -9.12
C SER A 183 8.74 -13.75 -8.14
N THR A 184 8.04 -14.38 -7.19
CA THR A 184 7.18 -13.66 -6.23
C THR A 184 7.95 -12.56 -5.49
N CYS A 185 7.45 -11.34 -5.60
CA CYS A 185 7.91 -10.19 -4.84
C CYS A 185 7.22 -10.18 -3.48
N GLN A 186 8.00 -10.04 -2.41
CA GLN A 186 7.45 -9.96 -1.05
C GLN A 186 7.71 -8.59 -0.46
N ILE A 187 6.64 -7.89 -0.07
CA ILE A 187 6.71 -6.60 0.59
C ILE A 187 6.44 -6.84 2.07
N ARG A 188 7.47 -6.73 2.89
CA ARG A 188 7.37 -6.91 4.35
C ARG A 188 7.12 -5.56 5.00
N LEU A 189 6.01 -5.45 5.75
CA LEU A 189 5.74 -4.31 6.63
C LEU A 189 6.04 -4.74 8.07
N THR A 190 6.88 -4.00 8.77
CA THR A 190 7.31 -4.30 10.14
C THR A 190 6.78 -3.22 11.08
N HIS A 191 6.01 -3.60 12.09
CA HIS A 191 5.51 -2.72 13.14
C HIS A 191 6.59 -2.43 14.18
N GLN A 192 6.46 -1.32 14.93
CA GLN A 192 7.38 -0.96 16.02
C GLN A 192 7.52 -2.01 17.12
N ASN A 193 6.55 -2.90 17.27
CA ASN A 193 6.59 -4.00 18.26
C ASN A 193 7.29 -5.28 17.73
N GLY A 194 7.84 -5.23 16.51
CA GLY A 194 8.54 -6.35 15.87
C GLY A 194 7.65 -7.31 15.07
N ASN A 195 6.32 -7.20 15.16
CA ASN A 195 5.41 -7.98 14.33
C ASN A 195 5.48 -7.52 12.87
N CYS A 196 5.16 -8.42 11.94
CA CYS A 196 5.09 -8.05 10.54
C CYS A 196 4.01 -8.79 9.76
N ILE A 197 3.77 -8.27 8.56
CA ILE A 197 2.86 -8.82 7.58
C ILE A 197 3.50 -8.74 6.20
N TYR A 198 3.17 -9.69 5.34
CA TYR A 198 3.72 -9.79 4.00
C TYR A 198 2.61 -9.53 2.98
N ILE A 199 2.92 -8.69 1.99
CA ILE A 199 2.11 -8.54 0.77
C ILE A 199 2.91 -9.22 -0.34
N ASN A 200 2.32 -10.25 -0.94
CA ASN A 200 2.94 -10.98 -2.04
C ASN A 200 2.40 -10.44 -3.37
N LEU A 201 3.32 -10.16 -4.29
CA LEU A 201 3.05 -9.69 -5.64
C LEU A 201 3.60 -10.70 -6.64
N GLU A 202 2.69 -11.36 -7.37
CA GLU A 202 3.07 -12.38 -8.35
C GLU A 202 3.66 -11.77 -9.62
N PRO A 203 4.68 -12.42 -10.22
CA PRO A 203 5.22 -11.98 -11.49
C PRO A 203 4.17 -12.10 -12.60
N ILE A 204 4.38 -11.38 -13.71
CA ILE A 204 3.55 -11.37 -14.92
C ILE A 204 2.13 -10.78 -14.70
N THR A 205 1.33 -11.35 -13.81
CA THR A 205 -0.05 -10.93 -13.56
C THR A 205 -0.17 -9.72 -12.64
N GLY A 206 0.82 -9.51 -11.77
CA GLY A 206 0.73 -8.52 -10.70
C GLY A 206 -0.36 -8.84 -9.66
N LEU A 207 -0.79 -10.10 -9.55
CA LEU A 207 -1.75 -10.53 -8.53
C LEU A 207 -1.20 -10.26 -7.13
N ILE A 208 -2.03 -9.67 -6.27
CA ILE A 208 -1.66 -9.30 -4.90
C ILE A 208 -2.44 -10.13 -3.88
N SER A 209 -1.71 -10.79 -2.99
CA SER A 209 -2.24 -11.46 -1.79
C SER A 209 -1.59 -10.90 -0.52
N ILE A 210 -2.29 -11.02 0.61
CA ILE A 210 -1.82 -10.54 1.92
C ILE A 210 -1.80 -11.73 2.86
N ASP A 211 -0.66 -11.97 3.49
CA ASP A 211 -0.50 -13.03 4.47
C ASP A 211 -1.09 -12.65 5.82
N LYS A 212 -1.25 -13.63 6.72
CA LYS A 212 -1.63 -13.35 8.11
C LYS A 212 -0.49 -12.64 8.85
N PRO A 213 -0.78 -11.69 9.75
CA PRO A 213 0.23 -11.10 10.62
C PRO A 213 1.02 -12.17 11.39
N GLN A 214 2.32 -11.94 11.54
CA GLN A 214 3.26 -12.81 12.23
C GLN A 214 3.81 -12.11 13.47
N ILE A 215 3.90 -12.86 14.58
CA ILE A 215 4.54 -12.40 15.81
C ILE A 215 6.04 -12.56 15.63
N GLN A 216 6.77 -11.44 15.62
CA GLN A 216 8.19 -11.36 15.26
C GLN A 216 8.48 -11.84 13.83
N CYS A 217 9.18 -11.02 13.06
CA CYS A 217 9.55 -11.41 11.70
C CYS A 217 10.48 -12.61 11.69
N LYS A 218 10.14 -13.61 10.90
CA LYS A 218 11.09 -14.67 10.56
C LYS A 218 12.24 -14.02 9.77
N SER A 219 13.47 -14.19 10.26
CA SER A 219 14.66 -13.95 9.45
C SER A 219 14.71 -15.02 8.37
N ASN A 220 14.64 -14.60 7.10
CA ASN A 220 14.97 -15.44 5.96
C ASN A 220 16.48 -15.43 5.75
#